data_AF-A0A3N5GPW0-F1
#
_entry.id   AF-A0A3N5GPW0-F1
#
_cell.length_a   1.000
_cell.length_b   1.000
_cell.length_c   1.000
_cell.angle_alpha   90.00
_cell.angle_beta   90.00
_cell.angle_gamma   90.00
#
_symmetry.space_group_name_H-M   'P 1'
#
loop_
_entity.id
_entity.type
_entity.pdbx_description
1 polymer ?
#
loop_
_entity_poly.entity_id
_entity_poly.type
_entity_poly.pdbx_seq_one_letter_code
_entity_poly.pdbx_strand_id
1 'polypeptide(L)'
;ASYEVRGAASPIVDETTWNAAVPVSGIFPTPQAAGTPETMTVTGLTPGAQFFFAVRAVDEATNRGAVSANSPGSVAHIVCGQVVTESTLLATDLSCPPETAMVIIINASNLTLDLGGHTISGYTPNTGVHIAAGLTGVTIRNGVIEGFNVGVYVDTSNLVTLEALTIRNMDITDPDHFLFGTAIVNSQQVVVRNSLFEFPTVAHKEAVEIFGSTVDVDNIEVSGGGAGVSFSFLGETCDPLNSPSNGTVRNSNFHDIYVAGIWIACSSNALVEDNEFTGCPECLLGIQGESQFLGAVTGFVVKNNIIHDTFLGIEFRGISQSSILNNRVYNNRGWGIAMRQSLGCLSPQPNWECFYSTANVIADNETWGNVTDLYHYEYALGNTWERNTCETKDGVEIPECTLP
;
A
#
# COMPACT_ATOMS: atom_id res chain seq x y z
N ALA A 1 29.58 8.81 44.33
CA ALA A 1 30.14 8.43 43.03
C ALA A 1 29.12 8.61 41.91
N SER A 2 29.59 8.71 40.66
CA SER A 2 28.77 8.76 39.43
C SER A 2 29.56 8.24 38.22
N TYR A 3 28.90 8.15 37.06
CA TYR A 3 29.56 7.89 35.77
C TYR A 3 29.50 9.13 34.88
N GLU A 4 30.54 9.31 34.06
CA GLU A 4 30.50 10.14 32.86
C GLU A 4 30.57 9.23 31.65
N VAL A 5 29.68 9.43 30.67
CA VAL A 5 29.69 8.69 29.41
C VAL A 5 29.73 9.67 28.25
N ARG A 6 30.53 9.36 27.24
CA ARG A 6 30.63 10.15 26.02
C ARG A 6 30.46 9.29 24.79
N GLY A 7 29.89 9.87 23.74
CA GLY A 7 29.66 9.25 22.44
C GLY A 7 30.36 10.01 21.32
N ALA A 8 30.80 9.30 20.29
CA ALA A 8 31.41 9.86 19.08
C ALA A 8 31.16 8.97 17.85
N ALA A 9 31.37 9.51 16.65
CA ALA A 9 31.32 8.75 15.39
C ALA A 9 32.62 7.95 15.10
N SER A 10 33.59 7.97 16.02
CA SER A 10 34.86 7.22 15.94
C SER A 10 35.29 6.75 17.34
N PRO A 11 36.14 5.70 17.45
CA PRO A 11 36.54 5.14 18.75
C PRO A 11 37.14 6.17 19.71
N ILE A 12 36.75 6.10 20.99
CA ILE A 12 37.23 6.96 22.08
C ILE A 12 38.25 6.18 22.92
N VAL A 13 39.54 6.39 22.70
CA VAL A 13 40.61 5.52 23.25
C VAL A 13 41.59 6.23 24.18
N ASP A 14 41.53 7.55 24.28
CA ASP A 14 42.43 8.38 25.09
C ASP A 14 41.76 9.69 25.54
N GLU A 15 42.46 10.50 26.34
CA GLU A 15 41.96 11.79 26.82
C GLU A 15 41.71 12.81 25.68
N THR A 16 42.46 12.72 24.57
CA THR A 16 42.29 13.63 23.44
C THR A 16 40.95 13.36 22.74
N THR A 17 40.70 12.10 22.39
CA THR A 17 39.44 11.63 21.78
C THR A 17 38.26 11.77 22.75
N TRP A 18 38.47 11.57 24.06
CA TRP A 18 37.46 11.82 25.10
C TRP A 18 37.00 13.27 25.13
N ASN A 19 37.94 14.21 25.13
CA ASN A 19 37.61 15.63 25.21
C ASN A 19 36.92 16.15 23.95
N ALA A 20 37.17 15.53 22.79
CA ALA A 20 36.47 15.81 21.54
C ALA A 20 35.08 15.15 21.45
N ALA A 21 34.84 14.06 22.19
CA ALA A 21 33.57 13.34 22.20
C ALA A 21 32.45 14.11 22.91
N VAL A 22 31.20 13.83 22.53
CA VAL A 22 30.02 14.52 23.04
C VAL A 22 29.54 13.84 24.34
N PRO A 23 29.29 14.60 25.42
CA PRO A 23 28.65 14.05 26.63
C PRO A 23 27.29 13.44 26.33
N VAL A 24 27.08 12.20 26.76
CA VAL A 24 25.77 11.55 26.73
C VAL A 24 24.90 12.15 27.83
N SER A 25 23.66 12.47 27.51
CA SER A 25 22.63 12.81 28.49
C SER A 25 21.75 11.59 28.77
N GLY A 26 21.22 11.47 30.00
CA GLY A 26 20.36 10.35 30.36
C GLY A 26 20.39 10.04 31.85
N ILE A 27 19.72 8.95 32.22
CA ILE A 27 19.76 8.40 33.57
C ILE A 27 20.95 7.45 33.65
N PHE A 28 21.95 7.84 34.43
CA PHE A 28 23.09 6.99 34.72
C PHE A 28 22.76 6.04 35.87
N PRO A 29 23.23 4.78 35.83
CA PRO A 29 23.13 3.90 36.97
C PRO A 29 23.93 4.48 38.14
N THR A 30 23.44 4.25 39.36
CA THR A 30 24.21 4.54 40.57
C THR A 30 25.34 3.51 40.67
N PRO A 31 26.62 3.92 40.74
CA PRO A 31 27.74 2.99 40.77
C PRO A 31 27.60 1.92 41.85
N GLN A 32 27.78 0.66 41.45
CA GLN A 32 27.69 -0.49 42.35
C GLN A 32 29.08 -0.98 42.76
N ALA A 33 29.12 -2.06 43.56
CA ALA A 33 30.37 -2.69 43.94
C ALA A 33 31.13 -3.16 42.69
N ALA A 34 32.46 -2.99 42.71
CA ALA A 34 33.33 -3.34 41.58
C ALA A 34 33.13 -4.80 41.12
N GLY A 35 33.04 -5.00 39.80
CA GLY A 35 32.78 -6.30 39.18
C GLY A 35 31.30 -6.62 38.96
N THR A 36 30.38 -5.78 39.45
CA THR A 36 28.95 -5.93 39.15
C THR A 36 28.64 -5.38 37.76
N PRO A 37 27.92 -6.12 36.89
CA PRO A 37 27.52 -5.60 35.59
C PRO A 37 26.48 -4.49 35.74
N GLU A 38 26.69 -3.38 35.05
CA GLU A 38 25.79 -2.24 35.01
C GLU A 38 25.40 -1.92 33.57
N THR A 39 24.17 -1.46 33.34
CA THR A 39 23.64 -1.16 32.00
C THR A 39 22.98 0.20 31.97
N MET A 40 23.09 0.90 30.84
CA MET A 40 22.36 2.13 30.58
C MET A 40 21.88 2.18 29.12
N THR A 41 20.79 2.91 28.87
CA THR A 41 20.27 3.16 27.52
C THR A 41 20.62 4.58 27.09
N VAL A 42 21.23 4.72 25.91
CA VAL A 42 21.50 6.03 25.29
C VAL A 42 20.41 6.29 24.25
N THR A 43 19.73 7.43 24.35
CA THR A 43 18.65 7.84 23.44
C THR A 43 19.01 9.11 22.66
N GLY A 44 18.20 9.50 21.68
CA GLY A 44 18.44 10.70 20.86
C GLY A 44 19.57 10.56 19.85
N LEU A 45 19.97 9.34 19.53
CA LEU A 45 20.94 9.02 18.49
C LEU A 45 20.24 8.99 17.12
N THR A 46 20.95 9.40 16.07
CA THR A 46 20.48 9.23 14.69
C THR A 46 20.36 7.73 14.38
N PRO A 47 19.16 7.20 14.07
CA PRO A 47 18.98 5.78 13.72
C PRO A 47 19.88 5.37 12.55
N GLY A 48 20.38 4.14 12.58
CA GLY A 48 21.26 3.60 11.53
C GLY A 48 22.70 4.13 11.57
N ALA A 49 22.99 5.20 12.32
CA ALA A 49 24.35 5.71 12.46
C ALA A 49 25.15 4.90 13.49
N GLN A 50 26.45 4.74 13.20
CA GLN A 50 27.39 4.08 14.11
C GLN A 50 27.91 5.07 15.15
N PHE A 51 27.85 4.66 16.42
CA PHE A 51 28.36 5.41 17.56
C PHE A 51 29.30 4.56 18.40
N PHE A 52 30.35 5.19 18.90
CA PHE A 52 31.31 4.62 19.84
C PHE A 52 31.14 5.30 21.18
N PHE A 53 31.12 4.52 22.25
CA PHE A 53 30.95 5.04 23.61
C PHE A 53 32.18 4.77 24.46
N ALA A 54 32.44 5.63 25.42
CA ALA A 54 33.40 5.41 26.49
C ALA A 54 32.83 5.91 27.81
N VAL A 55 33.28 5.31 28.91
CA VAL A 55 32.83 5.61 30.28
C VAL A 55 34.02 5.88 31.18
N ARG A 56 33.83 6.74 32.19
CA ARG A 56 34.71 6.81 33.36
C ARG A 56 33.90 7.01 34.63
N ALA A 57 34.39 6.45 35.73
CA ALA A 57 33.80 6.62 37.05
C ALA A 57 34.33 7.89 37.75
N VAL A 58 33.49 8.48 38.59
CA VAL A 58 33.82 9.59 39.48
C VAL A 58 33.48 9.16 40.91
N ASP A 59 34.42 9.23 41.84
CA ASP A 59 34.21 8.78 43.22
C ASP A 59 33.45 9.82 44.07
N GLU A 60 33.18 9.53 45.35
CA GLU A 60 32.51 10.43 46.29
C GLU A 60 33.30 11.72 46.57
N ALA A 61 34.62 11.67 46.41
CA ALA A 61 35.51 12.81 46.58
C ALA A 61 35.74 13.58 45.26
N THR A 62 34.96 13.27 44.21
CA THR A 62 35.02 13.86 42.86
C THR A 62 36.29 13.54 42.06
N ASN A 63 37.08 12.54 42.46
CA ASN A 63 38.21 12.07 41.68
C ASN A 63 37.72 11.30 40.45
N ARG A 64 38.34 11.56 39.30
CA ARG A 64 38.03 10.92 38.02
C ARG A 64 38.95 9.73 37.78
N GLY A 65 38.36 8.58 37.46
CA GLY A 65 39.09 7.42 36.96
C GLY A 65 39.59 7.63 35.52
N ALA A 66 40.42 6.70 35.05
CA ALA A 66 40.82 6.64 33.65
C ALA A 66 39.62 6.41 32.72
N VAL A 67 39.73 6.87 31.47
CA VAL A 67 38.79 6.54 30.39
C VAL A 67 38.80 5.02 30.16
N SER A 68 37.63 4.42 29.92
CA SER A 68 37.52 3.01 29.59
C SER A 68 38.45 2.64 28.42
N ALA A 69 39.26 1.59 28.60
CA ALA A 69 40.24 1.18 27.59
C ALA A 69 39.60 0.60 26.32
N ASN A 70 38.32 0.23 26.37
CA ASN A 70 37.52 -0.18 25.25
C ASN A 70 36.51 0.92 24.86
N SER A 71 36.29 1.06 23.56
CA SER A 71 35.24 1.91 23.00
C SER A 71 34.39 1.09 22.03
N PRO A 72 33.40 0.34 22.53
CA PRO A 72 32.56 -0.48 21.67
C PRO A 72 31.77 0.42 20.71
N GLY A 73 31.77 0.05 19.43
CA GLY A 73 30.90 0.63 18.42
C GLY A 73 29.56 -0.11 18.38
N SER A 74 28.47 0.64 18.26
CA SER A 74 27.12 0.09 18.04
C SER A 74 26.39 0.96 17.02
N VAL A 75 25.43 0.36 16.32
CA VAL A 75 24.51 1.11 15.46
C VAL A 75 23.28 1.49 16.28
N ALA A 76 22.82 2.72 16.17
CA ALA A 76 21.57 3.12 16.80
C ALA A 76 20.39 2.41 16.12
N HIS A 77 19.65 1.61 16.88
CA HIS A 77 18.51 0.85 16.37
C HIS A 77 17.28 1.76 16.21
N ILE A 78 16.44 1.45 15.21
CA ILE A 78 15.09 2.01 15.13
C ILE A 78 14.29 1.44 16.31
N VAL A 79 13.43 2.28 16.90
CA VAL A 79 12.44 1.89 17.92
C VAL A 79 11.04 2.26 17.45
N CYS A 80 10.02 1.75 18.12
CA CYS A 80 8.63 2.11 17.84
C CYS A 80 8.38 3.61 18.09
N GLY A 81 7.69 4.28 17.16
CA GLY A 81 7.45 5.72 17.21
C GLY A 81 8.61 6.56 16.70
N GLN A 82 9.62 5.95 16.08
CA GLN A 82 10.82 6.66 15.65
C GLN A 82 10.55 7.54 14.43
N VAL A 83 11.08 8.76 14.47
CA VAL A 83 11.20 9.63 13.30
C VAL A 83 12.52 9.34 12.59
N VAL A 84 12.43 9.03 11.31
CA VAL A 84 13.56 8.75 10.41
C VAL A 84 13.73 9.92 9.45
N THR A 85 14.91 10.53 9.50
CA THR A 85 15.29 11.69 8.66
C THR A 85 16.48 11.42 7.76
N GLU A 86 17.05 10.21 7.82
CA GLU A 86 18.19 9.77 7.02
C GLU A 86 17.95 8.32 6.57
N SER A 87 18.65 7.90 5.50
CA SER A 87 18.52 6.52 5.01
C SER A 87 18.94 5.54 6.10
N THR A 88 18.07 4.57 6.39
CA THR A 88 18.22 3.69 7.54
C THR A 88 17.92 2.24 7.15
N LEU A 89 18.73 1.32 7.67
CA LEU A 89 18.49 -0.11 7.62
C LEU A 89 17.92 -0.57 8.96
N LEU A 90 16.78 -1.24 8.94
CA LEU A 90 16.26 -1.94 10.11
C LEU A 90 17.16 -3.15 10.39
N ALA A 91 17.61 -3.28 11.65
CA ALA A 91 18.59 -4.28 12.05
C ALA A 91 17.99 -5.46 12.83
N THR A 92 16.72 -5.36 13.21
CA THR A 92 15.98 -6.37 13.97
C THR A 92 14.49 -6.15 13.78
N ASP A 93 13.70 -7.20 13.99
CA ASP A 93 12.24 -7.10 14.01
C ASP A 93 11.78 -6.10 15.08
N LEU A 94 10.69 -5.39 14.79
CA LEU A 94 10.04 -4.47 15.71
C LEU A 94 8.65 -5.00 16.04
N SER A 95 8.38 -5.23 17.32
CA SER A 95 7.04 -5.54 17.82
C SER A 95 6.56 -4.37 18.67
N CYS A 96 5.69 -3.55 18.09
CA CYS A 96 5.31 -2.27 18.67
C CYS A 96 4.04 -2.36 19.50
N PRO A 97 4.02 -1.71 20.68
CA PRO A 97 2.90 -1.83 21.58
C PRO A 97 1.68 -1.01 21.09
N PRO A 98 0.45 -1.32 21.54
CA PRO A 98 -0.78 -0.74 21.02
C PRO A 98 -0.86 0.79 21.08
N GLU A 99 -0.17 1.44 22.02
CA GLU A 99 -0.10 2.89 22.15
C GLU A 99 0.70 3.60 21.04
N THR A 100 1.42 2.86 20.20
CA THR A 100 2.23 3.43 19.13
C THR A 100 1.39 3.70 17.88
N ALA A 101 0.81 4.89 17.78
CA ALA A 101 -0.07 5.28 16.66
C ALA A 101 0.60 5.19 15.28
N MET A 102 1.89 5.55 15.18
CA MET A 102 2.70 5.47 13.97
C MET A 102 4.03 4.81 14.33
N VAL A 103 4.34 3.66 13.75
CA VAL A 103 5.51 2.87 14.16
C VAL A 103 6.82 3.45 13.63
N ILE A 104 6.87 3.81 12.35
CA ILE A 104 7.98 4.56 11.77
C ILE A 104 7.43 5.78 11.03
N ILE A 105 7.99 6.95 11.30
CA ILE A 105 7.63 8.22 10.66
C ILE A 105 8.78 8.66 9.77
N ILE A 106 8.58 8.66 8.46
CA ILE A 106 9.53 9.26 7.53
C ILE A 106 9.28 10.76 7.45
N ASN A 107 10.30 11.56 7.77
CA ASN A 107 10.17 13.02 7.86
C ASN A 107 11.30 13.77 7.13
N ALA A 108 11.86 13.15 6.09
CA ALA A 108 12.81 13.80 5.19
C ALA A 108 12.75 13.19 3.78
N SER A 109 13.10 14.00 2.79
CA SER A 109 13.19 13.63 1.38
C SER A 109 14.50 12.90 1.07
N ASN A 110 14.55 12.22 -0.08
CA ASN A 110 15.74 11.57 -0.63
C ASN A 110 16.35 10.53 0.33
N LEU A 111 15.51 9.67 0.89
CA LEU A 111 15.96 8.62 1.80
C LEU A 111 15.36 7.26 1.46
N THR A 112 16.06 6.23 1.92
CA THR A 112 15.60 4.85 1.88
C THR A 112 15.43 4.32 3.29
N LEU A 113 14.23 3.84 3.61
CA LEU A 113 14.03 2.90 4.71
C LEU A 113 14.08 1.49 4.13
N ASP A 114 15.16 0.79 4.42
CA ASP A 114 15.31 -0.63 4.09
C ASP A 114 14.95 -1.44 5.34
N LEU A 115 13.92 -2.28 5.26
CA LEU A 115 13.52 -3.12 6.38
C LEU A 115 14.45 -4.35 6.55
N GLY A 116 15.41 -4.57 5.66
CA GLY A 116 16.46 -5.58 5.84
C GLY A 116 15.95 -7.03 5.85
N GLY A 117 14.74 -7.29 5.38
CA GLY A 117 14.04 -8.57 5.51
C GLY A 117 13.38 -8.78 6.88
N HIS A 118 13.43 -7.78 7.77
CA HIS A 118 12.82 -7.83 9.09
C HIS A 118 11.33 -7.53 9.06
N THR A 119 10.67 -7.92 10.15
CA THR A 119 9.25 -7.69 10.37
C THR A 119 9.03 -6.48 11.26
N ILE A 120 8.12 -5.60 10.84
CA ILE A 120 7.48 -4.62 11.71
C ILE A 120 6.07 -5.09 12.00
N SER A 121 5.76 -5.32 13.27
CA SER A 121 4.43 -5.71 13.74
C SER A 121 3.86 -4.71 14.74
N GLY A 122 2.53 -4.58 14.73
CA GLY A 122 1.81 -3.71 15.65
C GLY A 122 0.35 -4.09 15.79
N TYR A 123 -0.50 -3.08 15.99
CA TYR A 123 -1.91 -3.26 16.31
C TYR A 123 -2.78 -2.26 15.55
N THR A 124 -4.03 -2.64 15.26
CA THR A 124 -5.05 -1.68 14.83
C THR A 124 -5.50 -0.80 16.00
N PRO A 125 -5.78 0.50 15.79
CA PRO A 125 -5.95 1.17 14.50
C PRO A 125 -4.69 1.89 13.98
N ASN A 126 -3.48 1.40 14.32
CA ASN A 126 -2.23 2.14 14.06
C ASN A 126 -1.72 2.01 12.62
N THR A 127 -0.73 2.83 12.29
CA THR A 127 -0.01 2.80 11.00
C THR A 127 1.40 2.23 11.16
N GLY A 128 1.81 1.34 10.25
CA GLY A 128 3.16 0.77 10.24
C GLY A 128 4.23 1.79 9.85
N VAL A 129 4.23 2.21 8.58
CA VAL A 129 5.13 3.25 8.08
C VAL A 129 4.32 4.44 7.58
N HIS A 130 4.54 5.62 8.16
CA HIS A 130 3.92 6.87 7.75
C HIS A 130 4.95 7.76 7.05
N ILE A 131 4.71 8.07 5.77
CA ILE A 131 5.49 9.05 5.01
C ILE A 131 4.78 10.40 5.13
N ALA A 132 5.42 11.33 5.83
CA ALA A 132 4.84 12.65 6.09
C ALA A 132 4.63 13.46 4.81
N ALA A 133 3.75 14.46 4.88
CA ALA A 133 3.41 15.32 3.76
C ALA A 133 4.59 16.14 3.21
N GLY A 134 4.58 16.39 1.90
CA GLY A 134 5.51 17.28 1.23
C GLY A 134 6.90 16.68 0.98
N LEU A 135 7.04 15.36 1.09
CA LEU A 135 8.31 14.68 0.88
C LEU A 135 8.50 14.26 -0.58
N THR A 136 9.75 14.05 -0.95
CA THR A 136 10.08 13.51 -2.27
C THR A 136 11.27 12.57 -2.27
N GLY A 137 11.31 11.61 -3.20
CA GLY A 137 12.43 10.68 -3.32
C GLY A 137 12.53 9.72 -2.13
N VAL A 138 11.39 9.24 -1.62
CA VAL A 138 11.35 8.30 -0.50
C VAL A 138 11.21 6.88 -1.03
N THR A 139 12.03 5.96 -0.53
CA THR A 139 11.92 4.53 -0.83
C THR A 139 11.71 3.72 0.45
N ILE A 140 10.68 2.88 0.49
CA ILE A 140 10.45 1.89 1.56
C ILE A 140 10.57 0.50 0.93
N ARG A 141 11.41 -0.37 1.50
CA ARG A 141 11.66 -1.66 0.85
C ARG A 141 12.02 -2.81 1.75
N ASN A 142 11.91 -4.02 1.20
CA ASN A 142 12.57 -5.24 1.65
C ASN A 142 12.22 -5.63 3.10
N GLY A 143 10.98 -6.05 3.36
CA GLY A 143 10.58 -6.59 4.66
C GLY A 143 9.08 -6.83 4.79
N VAL A 144 8.66 -7.18 6.01
CA VAL A 144 7.28 -7.53 6.34
C VAL A 144 6.66 -6.45 7.21
N ILE A 145 5.42 -6.05 6.91
CA ILE A 145 4.62 -5.09 7.69
C ILE A 145 3.29 -5.76 8.04
N GLU A 146 2.97 -5.89 9.33
CA GLU A 146 1.78 -6.63 9.78
C GLU A 146 1.11 -6.08 11.05
N GLY A 147 -0.19 -6.37 11.19
CA GLY A 147 -1.00 -6.01 12.36
C GLY A 147 -1.56 -4.59 12.37
N PHE A 148 -1.44 -3.84 11.27
CA PHE A 148 -1.79 -2.41 11.22
C PHE A 148 -3.12 -2.13 10.53
N ASN A 149 -3.74 -0.99 10.86
CA ASN A 149 -4.88 -0.48 10.09
C ASN A 149 -4.44 0.05 8.73
N VAL A 150 -3.23 0.61 8.69
CA VAL A 150 -2.56 1.00 7.46
C VAL A 150 -1.14 0.47 7.51
N GLY A 151 -0.75 -0.40 6.57
CA GLY A 151 0.63 -0.89 6.49
C GLY A 151 1.60 0.25 6.16
N VAL A 152 1.40 0.88 5.01
CA VAL A 152 2.14 2.07 4.58
C VAL A 152 1.18 3.21 4.22
N TYR A 153 1.34 4.37 4.83
CA TYR A 153 0.58 5.58 4.52
C TYR A 153 1.47 6.60 3.81
N VAL A 154 1.09 7.02 2.61
CA VAL A 154 1.79 8.05 1.83
C VAL A 154 0.94 9.31 1.79
N ASP A 155 1.39 10.35 2.49
CA ASP A 155 0.70 11.65 2.54
C ASP A 155 1.34 12.63 1.57
N THR A 156 0.54 13.20 0.66
CA THR A 156 0.82 14.40 -0.15
C THR A 156 2.29 14.53 -0.57
N SER A 157 2.83 13.49 -1.20
CA SER A 157 4.26 13.35 -1.51
C SER A 157 4.49 13.01 -2.98
N ASN A 158 5.71 13.21 -3.47
CA ASN A 158 6.06 12.96 -4.87
C ASN A 158 7.26 12.03 -5.02
N LEU A 159 7.32 11.19 -6.05
CA LEU A 159 8.46 10.29 -6.29
C LEU A 159 8.70 9.36 -5.09
N VAL A 160 7.70 8.54 -4.78
CA VAL A 160 7.75 7.56 -3.70
C VAL A 160 7.82 6.16 -4.30
N THR A 161 8.65 5.28 -3.75
CA THR A 161 8.75 3.88 -4.19
C THR A 161 8.56 2.95 -3.02
N LEU A 162 7.58 2.05 -3.13
CA LEU A 162 7.34 0.94 -2.22
C LEU A 162 7.68 -0.35 -2.97
N GLU A 163 8.70 -1.09 -2.52
CA GLU A 163 9.17 -2.26 -3.27
C GLU A 163 9.63 -3.43 -2.41
N ALA A 164 9.43 -4.66 -2.89
CA ALA A 164 9.85 -5.87 -2.16
C ALA A 164 9.27 -5.93 -0.73
N LEU A 165 8.00 -5.55 -0.58
CA LEU A 165 7.31 -5.58 0.71
C LEU A 165 6.35 -6.76 0.75
N THR A 166 6.20 -7.35 1.93
CA THR A 166 5.05 -8.19 2.27
C THR A 166 4.20 -7.42 3.27
N ILE A 167 2.97 -7.06 2.89
CA ILE A 167 2.04 -6.37 3.77
C ILE A 167 0.87 -7.30 4.04
N ARG A 168 0.70 -7.72 5.29
CA ARG A 168 -0.26 -8.77 5.63
C ARG A 168 -1.01 -8.55 6.93
N ASN A 169 -2.26 -9.00 7.00
CA ASN A 169 -3.11 -8.93 8.19
C ASN A 169 -4.04 -10.15 8.32
N MET A 170 -3.49 -11.35 8.50
CA MET A 170 -4.26 -12.60 8.50
C MET A 170 -5.18 -12.82 9.71
N ASP A 171 -4.95 -12.08 10.80
CA ASP A 171 -5.68 -12.29 12.06
C ASP A 171 -6.88 -11.33 12.23
N ILE A 172 -7.08 -10.37 11.33
CA ILE A 172 -8.16 -9.38 11.41
C ILE A 172 -9.29 -9.79 10.45
N THR A 173 -10.24 -10.57 10.96
CA THR A 173 -11.29 -11.21 10.16
C THR A 173 -12.63 -10.47 10.16
N ASP A 174 -12.76 -9.36 10.90
CA ASP A 174 -13.99 -8.56 10.92
C ASP A 174 -14.24 -7.94 9.52
N PRO A 175 -15.33 -8.30 8.82
CA PRO A 175 -15.62 -7.79 7.49
C PRO A 175 -15.96 -6.29 7.47
N ASP A 176 -16.31 -5.68 8.60
CA ASP A 176 -16.67 -4.25 8.67
C ASP A 176 -15.47 -3.35 9.06
N HIS A 177 -14.34 -3.96 9.42
CA HIS A 177 -13.13 -3.22 9.80
C HIS A 177 -12.28 -2.87 8.57
N PHE A 178 -12.36 -1.62 8.10
CA PHE A 178 -11.52 -1.13 7.01
C PHE A 178 -10.02 -1.13 7.34
N LEU A 179 -9.25 -1.88 6.56
CA LEU A 179 -7.79 -1.88 6.58
C LEU A 179 -7.24 -1.56 5.19
N PHE A 180 -6.05 -0.96 5.17
CA PHE A 180 -5.32 -0.65 3.95
C PHE A 180 -3.91 -1.25 4.04
N GLY A 181 -3.51 -2.06 3.06
CA GLY A 181 -2.11 -2.47 2.94
C GLY A 181 -1.24 -1.25 2.70
N THR A 182 -1.55 -0.53 1.63
CA THR A 182 -1.01 0.80 1.35
C THR A 182 -2.16 1.79 1.11
N ALA A 183 -2.11 2.95 1.75
CA ALA A 183 -2.99 4.07 1.45
C ALA A 183 -2.16 5.24 0.91
N ILE A 184 -2.51 5.73 -0.29
CA ILE A 184 -1.79 6.78 -1.00
C ILE A 184 -2.72 7.96 -1.21
N VAL A 185 -2.37 9.10 -0.63
CA VAL A 185 -3.24 10.28 -0.58
C VAL A 185 -2.54 11.47 -1.22
N ASN A 186 -3.22 12.14 -2.18
CA ASN A 186 -2.79 13.37 -2.85
C ASN A 186 -1.32 13.35 -3.34
N SER A 187 -0.84 12.19 -3.78
CA SER A 187 0.56 11.93 -4.07
C SER A 187 0.80 11.62 -5.54
N GLN A 188 1.96 11.98 -6.06
CA GLN A 188 2.27 11.90 -7.49
C GLN A 188 3.53 11.07 -7.72
N GLN A 189 3.61 10.38 -8.87
CA GLN A 189 4.76 9.55 -9.23
C GLN A 189 5.08 8.51 -8.14
N VAL A 190 4.04 7.86 -7.60
CA VAL A 190 4.21 6.79 -6.62
C VAL A 190 4.32 5.46 -7.37
N VAL A 191 5.25 4.61 -6.95
CA VAL A 191 5.42 3.27 -7.52
C VAL A 191 5.25 2.23 -6.42
N VAL A 192 4.39 1.25 -6.63
CA VAL A 192 4.25 0.06 -5.78
C VAL A 192 4.61 -1.15 -6.62
N ARG A 193 5.67 -1.89 -6.26
CA ARG A 193 6.13 -2.99 -7.11
C ARG A 193 6.72 -4.17 -6.38
N ASN A 194 6.77 -5.32 -7.03
CA ASN A 194 7.44 -6.52 -6.53
C ASN A 194 7.01 -6.88 -5.10
N SER A 195 5.73 -6.71 -4.78
CA SER A 195 5.23 -6.77 -3.40
C SER A 195 4.10 -7.79 -3.28
N LEU A 196 3.97 -8.38 -2.10
CA LEU A 196 2.93 -9.33 -1.75
C LEU A 196 1.98 -8.70 -0.74
N PHE A 197 0.68 -8.85 -0.97
CA PHE A 197 -0.38 -8.43 -0.08
C PHE A 197 -1.23 -9.65 0.32
N GLU A 198 -1.36 -9.89 1.62
CA GLU A 198 -2.07 -11.06 2.14
C GLU A 198 -3.10 -10.67 3.21
N PHE A 199 -4.36 -10.96 2.95
CA PHE A 199 -5.47 -10.66 3.84
C PHE A 199 -6.46 -11.82 3.92
N PRO A 200 -7.27 -11.93 4.98
CA PRO A 200 -8.44 -12.78 4.97
C PRO A 200 -9.39 -12.36 3.84
N THR A 201 -9.98 -13.32 3.13
CA THR A 201 -10.97 -13.07 2.07
C THR A 201 -12.30 -12.59 2.65
N VAL A 202 -12.34 -11.32 3.03
CA VAL A 202 -13.52 -10.61 3.54
C VAL A 202 -13.50 -9.18 3.02
N ALA A 203 -14.66 -8.51 3.06
CA ALA A 203 -14.76 -7.11 2.66
C ALA A 203 -13.84 -6.17 3.48
N HIS A 204 -13.57 -4.99 2.90
CA HIS A 204 -12.90 -3.87 3.55
C HIS A 204 -11.45 -4.16 3.99
N LYS A 205 -10.70 -4.85 3.12
CA LYS A 205 -9.29 -5.17 3.29
C LYS A 205 -8.59 -4.85 1.98
N GLU A 206 -8.20 -3.60 1.80
CA GLU A 206 -7.74 -3.11 0.50
C GLU A 206 -6.23 -3.21 0.40
N ALA A 207 -5.68 -3.84 -0.64
CA ALA A 207 -4.23 -3.98 -0.74
C ALA A 207 -3.55 -2.65 -1.08
N VAL A 208 -4.00 -1.96 -2.12
CA VAL A 208 -3.51 -0.62 -2.50
C VAL A 208 -4.68 0.32 -2.75
N GLU A 209 -4.82 1.30 -1.88
CA GLU A 209 -5.88 2.31 -1.95
C GLU A 209 -5.30 3.66 -2.42
N ILE A 210 -5.89 4.21 -3.48
CA ILE A 210 -5.40 5.41 -4.18
C ILE A 210 -6.45 6.51 -4.08
N PHE A 211 -6.03 7.67 -3.57
CA PHE A 211 -6.87 8.85 -3.43
C PHE A 211 -6.21 10.09 -4.03
N GLY A 212 -6.79 10.67 -5.07
CA GLY A 212 -6.31 11.92 -5.68
C GLY A 212 -4.84 11.86 -6.12
N SER A 213 -4.40 10.69 -6.57
CA SER A 213 -2.98 10.35 -6.72
C SER A 213 -2.69 9.73 -8.09
N THR A 214 -1.42 9.80 -8.53
CA THR A 214 -0.94 9.07 -9.71
C THR A 214 0.03 7.97 -9.29
N VAL A 215 -0.37 6.71 -9.49
CA VAL A 215 0.35 5.54 -8.96
C VAL A 215 0.58 4.47 -10.03
N ASP A 216 1.81 4.00 -10.18
CA ASP A 216 2.14 2.84 -10.99
C ASP A 216 2.30 1.61 -10.08
N VAL A 217 1.43 0.62 -10.26
CA VAL A 217 1.45 -0.68 -9.60
C VAL A 217 1.95 -1.74 -10.59
N ASP A 218 3.00 -2.47 -10.23
CA ASP A 218 3.66 -3.40 -11.14
C ASP A 218 4.19 -4.65 -10.44
N ASN A 219 3.88 -5.82 -11.00
CA ASN A 219 4.38 -7.09 -10.48
C ASN A 219 4.09 -7.28 -8.99
N ILE A 220 2.82 -7.11 -8.60
CA ILE A 220 2.35 -7.43 -7.26
C ILE A 220 1.53 -8.72 -7.26
N GLU A 221 1.47 -9.36 -6.09
CA GLU A 221 0.55 -10.46 -5.82
C GLU A 221 -0.39 -10.02 -4.69
N VAL A 222 -1.70 -10.20 -4.90
CA VAL A 222 -2.72 -9.96 -3.90
C VAL A 222 -3.50 -11.25 -3.67
N SER A 223 -3.36 -11.80 -2.46
CA SER A 223 -4.07 -12.98 -2.00
C SER A 223 -5.06 -12.60 -0.93
N GLY A 224 -6.34 -12.78 -1.20
CA GLY A 224 -7.40 -12.47 -0.25
C GLY A 224 -7.83 -11.00 -0.25
N GLY A 225 -8.49 -10.59 0.83
CA GLY A 225 -8.90 -9.21 1.05
C GLY A 225 -10.23 -8.79 0.42
N GLY A 226 -10.52 -7.50 0.49
CA GLY A 226 -11.71 -6.83 -0.02
C GLY A 226 -11.51 -6.46 -1.48
N ALA A 227 -10.66 -5.48 -1.77
CA ALA A 227 -10.15 -5.24 -3.12
C ALA A 227 -8.63 -5.25 -3.23
N GLY A 228 -8.14 -5.50 -4.44
CA GLY A 228 -6.73 -5.46 -4.78
C GLY A 228 -6.23 -4.03 -4.91
N VAL A 229 -6.49 -3.39 -6.05
CA VAL A 229 -6.12 -1.98 -6.28
C VAL A 229 -7.36 -1.13 -6.51
N SER A 230 -7.47 -0.05 -5.74
CA SER A 230 -8.62 0.84 -5.74
C SER A 230 -8.25 2.26 -6.19
N PHE A 231 -8.89 2.74 -7.26
CA PHE A 231 -8.84 4.12 -7.73
C PHE A 231 -10.04 4.90 -7.17
N SER A 232 -9.88 5.40 -5.96
CA SER A 232 -10.94 5.99 -5.14
C SER A 232 -10.80 7.51 -5.02
N PHE A 233 -11.54 8.14 -4.11
CA PHE A 233 -11.48 9.57 -3.84
C PHE A 233 -11.72 9.83 -2.35
N LEU A 234 -11.23 10.96 -1.84
CA LEU A 234 -11.52 11.41 -0.49
C LEU A 234 -12.69 12.40 -0.48
N GLY A 235 -13.43 12.41 0.62
CA GLY A 235 -14.58 13.29 0.80
C GLY A 235 -15.87 12.72 0.24
N GLU A 236 -16.86 13.59 -0.02
CA GLU A 236 -18.20 13.16 -0.41
C GLU A 236 -18.33 12.85 -1.92
N THR A 237 -17.49 13.48 -2.76
CA THR A 237 -17.63 13.44 -4.22
C THR A 237 -16.26 13.39 -4.90
N CYS A 238 -16.14 12.53 -5.92
CA CYS A 238 -15.01 12.50 -6.83
C CYS A 238 -14.75 13.85 -7.54
N ASP A 239 -13.48 14.24 -7.71
CA ASP A 239 -13.04 15.34 -8.58
C ASP A 239 -12.11 14.82 -9.69
N PRO A 240 -12.66 14.34 -10.82
CA PRO A 240 -11.87 13.70 -11.87
C PRO A 240 -11.04 14.69 -12.70
N LEU A 241 -11.26 16.00 -12.52
CA LEU A 241 -10.58 17.06 -13.26
C LEU A 241 -9.35 17.58 -12.52
N ASN A 242 -9.45 17.79 -11.20
CA ASN A 242 -8.37 18.41 -10.42
C ASN A 242 -7.66 17.41 -9.50
N SER A 243 -8.32 16.34 -9.07
CA SER A 243 -7.76 15.35 -8.15
C SER A 243 -8.20 13.92 -8.49
N PRO A 244 -7.97 13.44 -9.73
CA PRO A 244 -8.30 12.08 -10.09
C PRO A 244 -7.36 11.08 -9.42
N SER A 245 -7.84 9.86 -9.18
CA SER A 245 -6.96 8.71 -8.93
C SER A 245 -6.65 8.04 -10.26
N ASN A 246 -5.43 8.26 -10.73
CA ASN A 246 -4.93 7.77 -12.01
C ASN A 246 -3.72 6.86 -11.78
N GLY A 247 -3.32 6.14 -12.82
CA GLY A 247 -2.21 5.22 -12.70
C GLY A 247 -2.31 4.03 -13.63
N THR A 248 -1.31 3.16 -13.51
CA THR A 248 -1.25 1.89 -14.22
C THR A 248 -1.21 0.74 -13.24
N VAL A 249 -1.95 -0.33 -13.47
CA VAL A 249 -1.79 -1.62 -12.80
C VAL A 249 -1.41 -2.67 -13.83
N ARG A 250 -0.25 -3.29 -13.66
CA ARG A 250 0.26 -4.25 -14.65
C ARG A 250 1.05 -5.41 -14.09
N ASN A 251 1.15 -6.49 -14.88
CA ASN A 251 1.93 -7.68 -14.58
C ASN A 251 1.62 -8.28 -13.20
N SER A 252 0.41 -8.09 -12.69
CA SER A 252 0.05 -8.43 -11.31
C SER A 252 -0.96 -9.57 -11.26
N ASN A 253 -0.92 -10.32 -10.16
CA ASN A 253 -1.79 -11.47 -9.92
C ASN A 253 -2.73 -11.17 -8.75
N PHE A 254 -4.02 -11.41 -8.97
CA PHE A 254 -5.08 -11.19 -8.01
C PHE A 254 -5.83 -12.49 -7.81
N HIS A 255 -5.83 -13.01 -6.59
CA HIS A 255 -6.59 -14.21 -6.30
C HIS A 255 -7.24 -14.22 -4.92
N ASP A 256 -8.35 -14.94 -4.83
CA ASP A 256 -9.11 -15.11 -3.59
C ASP A 256 -9.69 -13.80 -3.01
N ILE A 257 -9.98 -12.79 -3.84
CA ILE A 257 -10.38 -11.43 -3.40
C ILE A 257 -11.89 -11.23 -3.32
N TYR A 258 -12.40 -10.80 -2.16
CA TYR A 258 -13.82 -10.82 -1.82
C TYR A 258 -14.72 -9.90 -2.67
N VAL A 259 -14.24 -8.68 -2.96
CA VAL A 259 -14.99 -7.63 -3.66
C VAL A 259 -14.45 -7.48 -5.08
N ALA A 260 -13.25 -6.93 -5.28
CA ALA A 260 -12.71 -6.56 -6.60
C ALA A 260 -11.23 -6.87 -6.73
N GLY A 261 -10.76 -7.37 -7.86
CA GLY A 261 -9.34 -7.29 -8.17
C GLY A 261 -8.93 -5.83 -8.39
N ILE A 262 -9.72 -5.12 -9.20
CA ILE A 262 -9.63 -3.67 -9.39
C ILE A 262 -10.97 -3.03 -9.05
N TRP A 263 -10.94 -2.03 -8.18
CA TRP A 263 -12.06 -1.14 -7.93
C TRP A 263 -11.74 0.25 -8.49
N ILE A 264 -12.68 0.87 -9.22
CA ILE A 264 -12.46 2.21 -9.77
C ILE A 264 -13.72 3.07 -9.64
N ALA A 265 -13.58 4.19 -8.94
CA ALA A 265 -14.69 5.11 -8.69
C ALA A 265 -14.38 6.57 -9.04
N CYS A 266 -13.10 6.94 -9.16
CA CYS A 266 -12.71 8.30 -9.54
C CYS A 266 -11.42 8.32 -10.35
N SER A 267 -11.54 8.48 -11.67
CA SER A 267 -10.39 8.45 -12.57
C SER A 267 -10.71 9.10 -13.91
N SER A 268 -9.68 9.63 -14.56
CA SER A 268 -9.79 10.17 -15.92
C SER A 268 -8.83 9.52 -16.91
N ASN A 269 -7.93 8.64 -16.44
CA ASN A 269 -6.91 8.00 -17.27
C ASN A 269 -6.23 6.81 -16.56
N ALA A 270 -6.99 5.93 -15.91
CA ALA A 270 -6.42 4.69 -15.36
C ALA A 270 -6.19 3.63 -16.45
N LEU A 271 -5.14 2.84 -16.31
CA LEU A 271 -4.79 1.71 -17.19
C LEU A 271 -4.64 0.43 -16.35
N VAL A 272 -5.31 -0.64 -16.75
CA VAL A 272 -5.15 -1.99 -16.18
C VAL A 272 -4.76 -2.92 -17.32
N GLU A 273 -3.51 -3.36 -17.33
CA GLU A 273 -2.97 -4.18 -18.43
C GLU A 273 -2.18 -5.40 -17.98
N ASP A 274 -2.26 -6.50 -18.74
CA ASP A 274 -1.40 -7.67 -18.57
C ASP A 274 -1.45 -8.27 -17.13
N ASN A 275 -2.62 -8.27 -16.50
CA ASN A 275 -2.84 -8.88 -15.18
C ASN A 275 -3.64 -10.18 -15.26
N GLU A 276 -3.53 -11.01 -14.23
CA GLU A 276 -4.31 -12.23 -14.05
C GLU A 276 -5.20 -12.13 -12.82
N PHE A 277 -6.48 -12.45 -12.98
CA PHE A 277 -7.50 -12.48 -11.94
C PHE A 277 -8.11 -13.87 -11.89
N THR A 278 -7.89 -14.58 -10.78
CA THR A 278 -8.30 -15.98 -10.66
C THR A 278 -8.70 -16.39 -9.25
N GLY A 279 -9.46 -17.47 -9.12
CA GLY A 279 -9.81 -18.03 -7.81
C GLY A 279 -10.97 -17.30 -7.14
N CYS A 280 -11.33 -17.81 -5.96
CA CYS A 280 -12.54 -17.47 -5.20
C CYS A 280 -13.90 -17.85 -5.81
N PRO A 281 -14.36 -19.10 -5.60
CA PRO A 281 -15.67 -19.56 -6.07
C PRO A 281 -16.88 -18.79 -5.50
N GLU A 282 -16.73 -18.18 -4.32
CA GLU A 282 -17.83 -17.56 -3.57
C GLU A 282 -17.75 -16.03 -3.48
N CYS A 283 -16.84 -15.39 -4.21
CA CYS A 283 -16.67 -13.94 -4.11
C CYS A 283 -16.52 -13.21 -5.45
N LEU A 284 -16.64 -11.87 -5.42
CA LEU A 284 -16.95 -11.01 -6.57
C LEU A 284 -15.73 -10.61 -7.43
N LEU A 285 -14.58 -11.28 -7.26
CA LEU A 285 -13.31 -10.99 -7.93
C LEU A 285 -13.49 -10.72 -9.43
N GLY A 286 -12.95 -9.59 -9.90
CA GLY A 286 -12.99 -9.10 -11.28
C GLY A 286 -12.48 -7.66 -11.36
N ILE A 287 -12.71 -7.00 -12.49
CA ILE A 287 -12.49 -5.55 -12.64
C ILE A 287 -13.84 -4.87 -12.60
N GLN A 288 -14.08 -4.04 -11.59
CA GLN A 288 -15.37 -3.38 -11.42
C GLN A 288 -15.21 -1.89 -11.22
N GLY A 289 -16.03 -1.16 -11.95
CA GLY A 289 -16.00 0.29 -11.96
C GLY A 289 -17.35 0.89 -11.68
N GLU A 290 -17.36 1.84 -10.74
CA GLU A 290 -18.56 2.43 -10.18
C GLU A 290 -18.47 3.96 -10.17
N SER A 291 -19.07 4.57 -11.18
CA SER A 291 -19.12 6.03 -11.29
C SER A 291 -20.25 6.59 -10.41
N GLN A 292 -19.97 7.64 -9.63
CA GLN A 292 -20.98 8.31 -8.78
C GLN A 292 -21.91 9.27 -9.57
N PHE A 293 -21.36 9.88 -10.61
CA PHE A 293 -22.02 10.78 -11.56
C PHE A 293 -21.42 10.59 -12.94
N LEU A 294 -22.06 11.08 -14.01
CA LEU A 294 -21.54 10.93 -15.36
C LEU A 294 -20.21 11.69 -15.51
N GLY A 295 -19.13 10.96 -15.81
CA GLY A 295 -17.80 11.52 -15.99
C GLY A 295 -16.86 11.38 -14.78
N ALA A 296 -17.31 10.77 -13.67
CA ALA A 296 -16.42 10.48 -12.54
C ALA A 296 -15.35 9.44 -12.90
N VAL A 297 -15.68 8.51 -13.82
CA VAL A 297 -14.72 7.59 -14.43
C VAL A 297 -14.77 7.72 -15.95
N THR A 298 -13.67 8.20 -16.53
CA THR A 298 -13.46 8.32 -17.98
C THR A 298 -12.05 7.89 -18.36
N GLY A 299 -11.79 7.63 -19.65
CA GLY A 299 -10.47 7.28 -20.14
C GLY A 299 -9.89 6.00 -19.51
N PHE A 300 -10.73 5.18 -18.88
CA PHE A 300 -10.29 3.95 -18.23
C PHE A 300 -10.03 2.88 -19.29
N VAL A 301 -8.82 2.33 -19.31
CA VAL A 301 -8.44 1.30 -20.28
C VAL A 301 -8.16 0.00 -19.55
N VAL A 302 -8.89 -1.05 -19.92
CA VAL A 302 -8.68 -2.43 -19.46
C VAL A 302 -8.24 -3.26 -20.65
N LYS A 303 -6.99 -3.73 -20.68
CA LYS A 303 -6.51 -4.47 -21.85
C LYS A 303 -5.59 -5.64 -21.54
N ASN A 304 -5.59 -6.67 -22.38
CA ASN A 304 -4.68 -7.82 -22.25
C ASN A 304 -4.75 -8.57 -20.90
N ASN A 305 -5.82 -8.43 -20.13
CA ASN A 305 -5.96 -9.13 -18.86
C ASN A 305 -6.56 -10.52 -19.10
N ILE A 306 -6.27 -11.43 -18.18
CA ILE A 306 -6.89 -12.75 -18.09
C ILE A 306 -7.76 -12.78 -16.83
N ILE A 307 -9.07 -12.99 -16.98
CA ILE A 307 -10.01 -13.07 -15.86
C ILE A 307 -10.78 -14.38 -15.95
N HIS A 308 -10.60 -15.27 -14.97
CA HIS A 308 -11.25 -16.56 -15.02
C HIS A 308 -11.49 -17.25 -13.68
N ASP A 309 -12.44 -18.19 -13.69
CA ASP A 309 -12.84 -18.96 -12.51
C ASP A 309 -13.23 -18.06 -11.32
N THR A 310 -13.75 -16.86 -11.62
CA THR A 310 -14.26 -15.89 -10.65
C THR A 310 -15.79 -15.83 -10.67
N PHE A 311 -16.40 -14.93 -9.89
CA PHE A 311 -17.83 -14.62 -10.06
C PHE A 311 -18.08 -13.58 -11.16
N LEU A 312 -17.34 -12.48 -11.23
CA LEU A 312 -17.51 -11.42 -12.23
C LEU A 312 -16.25 -11.26 -13.10
N GLY A 313 -16.41 -11.08 -14.40
CA GLY A 313 -15.29 -10.69 -15.25
C GLY A 313 -14.94 -9.20 -15.13
N ILE A 314 -15.44 -8.41 -16.08
CA ILE A 314 -15.28 -6.95 -16.15
C ILE A 314 -16.66 -6.29 -16.13
N GLU A 315 -16.90 -5.39 -15.20
CA GLU A 315 -18.18 -4.70 -15.04
C GLU A 315 -18.00 -3.18 -15.00
N PHE A 316 -18.60 -2.48 -15.96
CA PHE A 316 -18.65 -1.02 -16.00
C PHE A 316 -20.04 -0.54 -15.60
N ARG A 317 -20.16 0.15 -14.47
CA ARG A 317 -21.38 0.81 -13.98
C ARG A 317 -21.26 2.33 -14.07
N GLY A 318 -21.92 2.90 -15.07
CA GLY A 318 -21.87 4.35 -15.32
C GLY A 318 -20.56 4.85 -15.95
N ILE A 319 -19.63 3.97 -16.30
CA ILE A 319 -18.34 4.40 -16.89
C ILE A 319 -18.58 4.87 -18.33
N SER A 320 -17.92 5.95 -18.73
CA SER A 320 -18.00 6.45 -20.10
C SER A 320 -16.64 6.74 -20.73
N GLN A 321 -16.61 6.87 -22.06
CA GLN A 321 -15.40 7.26 -22.81
C GLN A 321 -14.17 6.40 -22.45
N SER A 322 -14.40 5.10 -22.25
CA SER A 322 -13.41 4.14 -21.74
C SER A 322 -13.31 2.93 -22.67
N SER A 323 -12.39 2.01 -22.43
CA SER A 323 -12.11 0.90 -23.36
C SER A 323 -11.79 -0.41 -22.66
N ILE A 324 -12.35 -1.51 -23.19
CA ILE A 324 -12.06 -2.90 -22.79
C ILE A 324 -11.55 -3.62 -24.04
N LEU A 325 -10.25 -3.91 -24.08
CA LEU A 325 -9.54 -4.30 -25.31
C LEU A 325 -8.74 -5.59 -25.13
N ASN A 326 -8.92 -6.59 -25.99
CA ASN A 326 -8.02 -7.75 -26.06
C ASN A 326 -7.87 -8.52 -24.73
N ASN A 327 -8.94 -8.61 -23.92
CA ASN A 327 -8.94 -9.41 -22.69
C ASN A 327 -9.45 -10.83 -22.96
N ARG A 328 -9.00 -11.80 -22.15
CA ARG A 328 -9.57 -13.14 -22.10
C ARG A 328 -10.40 -13.28 -20.83
N VAL A 329 -11.71 -13.52 -20.96
CA VAL A 329 -12.64 -13.54 -19.83
C VAL A 329 -13.49 -14.81 -19.87
N TYR A 330 -13.21 -15.78 -19.01
CA TYR A 330 -13.83 -17.10 -19.16
C TYR A 330 -14.15 -17.84 -17.86
N ASN A 331 -15.08 -18.78 -17.94
CA ASN A 331 -15.50 -19.64 -16.82
C ASN A 331 -15.98 -18.89 -15.57
N ASN A 332 -16.46 -17.65 -15.71
CA ASN A 332 -16.96 -16.89 -14.58
C ASN A 332 -18.42 -17.24 -14.27
N ARG A 333 -18.79 -17.29 -12.99
CA ARG A 333 -20.13 -17.70 -12.54
C ARG A 333 -21.23 -16.68 -12.78
N GLY A 334 -20.87 -15.46 -13.16
CA GLY A 334 -21.74 -14.38 -13.58
C GLY A 334 -21.46 -13.99 -15.03
N TRP A 335 -21.33 -12.69 -15.27
CA TRP A 335 -21.03 -12.18 -16.61
C TRP A 335 -19.53 -12.08 -16.88
N GLY A 336 -19.15 -12.27 -18.15
CA GLY A 336 -17.82 -11.99 -18.65
C GLY A 336 -17.58 -10.48 -18.71
N ILE A 337 -18.17 -9.78 -19.67
CA ILE A 337 -18.06 -8.32 -19.79
C ILE A 337 -19.44 -7.68 -19.74
N ALA A 338 -19.65 -6.73 -18.83
CA ALA A 338 -20.95 -6.12 -18.58
C ALA A 338 -20.94 -4.58 -18.62
N MET A 339 -21.83 -4.00 -19.45
CA MET A 339 -22.18 -2.58 -19.44
C MET A 339 -23.50 -2.37 -18.72
N ARG A 340 -23.49 -1.57 -17.65
CA ARG A 340 -24.63 -1.46 -16.73
C ARG A 340 -24.96 -0.04 -16.30
N GLN A 341 -26.13 0.08 -15.65
CA GLN A 341 -26.48 1.27 -14.89
C GLN A 341 -25.50 1.50 -13.72
N SER A 342 -25.25 2.76 -13.39
CA SER A 342 -24.61 3.19 -12.15
C SER A 342 -25.36 2.68 -10.91
N LEU A 343 -24.68 2.61 -9.76
CA LEU A 343 -25.32 2.25 -8.50
C LEU A 343 -26.41 3.24 -8.08
N GLY A 344 -26.34 4.52 -8.49
CA GLY A 344 -27.39 5.48 -8.19
C GLY A 344 -28.77 5.08 -8.72
N CYS A 345 -28.83 4.19 -9.73
CA CYS A 345 -30.08 3.58 -10.20
C CYS A 345 -30.52 2.35 -9.37
N LEU A 346 -29.57 1.60 -8.80
CA LEU A 346 -29.83 0.33 -8.11
C LEU A 346 -30.07 0.52 -6.61
N SER A 347 -29.25 1.36 -5.99
CA SER A 347 -29.31 1.75 -4.59
C SER A 347 -29.15 3.26 -4.52
N PRO A 348 -30.24 4.04 -4.68
CA PRO A 348 -30.19 5.49 -4.66
C PRO A 348 -29.60 6.00 -3.33
N GLN A 349 -28.40 6.58 -3.39
CA GLN A 349 -27.72 7.21 -2.26
C GLN A 349 -27.69 8.74 -2.45
N PRO A 350 -27.57 9.54 -1.38
CA PRO A 350 -27.35 10.98 -1.50
C PRO A 350 -26.14 11.27 -2.41
N ASN A 351 -26.29 12.18 -3.36
CA ASN A 351 -25.26 12.60 -4.34
C ASN A 351 -24.87 11.56 -5.41
N TRP A 352 -25.55 10.42 -5.49
CA TRP A 352 -25.36 9.46 -6.59
C TRP A 352 -26.42 9.67 -7.66
N GLU A 353 -25.98 9.93 -8.88
CA GLU A 353 -26.88 10.12 -10.02
C GLU A 353 -27.26 8.75 -10.61
N CYS A 354 -28.46 8.65 -11.19
CA CYS A 354 -28.83 7.51 -12.01
C CYS A 354 -28.53 7.79 -13.49
N PHE A 355 -27.51 7.11 -14.00
CA PHE A 355 -27.02 7.16 -15.38
C PHE A 355 -26.41 5.80 -15.78
N TYR A 356 -25.93 5.69 -17.02
CA TYR A 356 -25.54 4.42 -17.63
C TYR A 356 -24.17 4.48 -18.27
N SER A 357 -23.52 3.32 -18.38
CA SER A 357 -22.28 3.19 -19.14
C SER A 357 -22.52 3.47 -20.61
N THR A 358 -21.74 4.37 -21.21
CA THR A 358 -21.95 4.87 -22.58
C THR A 358 -20.66 5.33 -23.23
N ALA A 359 -20.61 5.38 -24.56
CA ALA A 359 -19.44 5.83 -25.33
C ALA A 359 -18.16 5.04 -25.01
N ASN A 360 -18.29 3.78 -24.59
CA ASN A 360 -17.15 2.89 -24.39
C ASN A 360 -16.88 2.07 -25.64
N VAL A 361 -15.62 1.62 -25.78
CA VAL A 361 -15.20 0.69 -26.84
C VAL A 361 -14.89 -0.66 -26.22
N ILE A 362 -15.64 -1.69 -26.60
CA ILE A 362 -15.43 -3.06 -26.20
C ILE A 362 -14.98 -3.81 -27.46
N ALA A 363 -13.70 -4.12 -27.56
CA ALA A 363 -13.16 -4.69 -28.78
C ALA A 363 -12.12 -5.78 -28.59
N ASP A 364 -12.12 -6.72 -29.54
CA ASP A 364 -11.10 -7.76 -29.66
C ASP A 364 -10.99 -8.69 -28.42
N ASN A 365 -12.03 -8.76 -27.57
CA ASN A 365 -12.03 -9.61 -26.38
C ASN A 365 -12.46 -11.04 -26.71
N GLU A 366 -11.87 -12.02 -26.03
CA GLU A 366 -12.24 -13.43 -26.09
C GLU A 366 -13.01 -13.81 -24.82
N THR A 367 -14.27 -14.21 -24.96
CA THR A 367 -15.14 -14.52 -23.81
C THR A 367 -15.85 -15.87 -23.98
N TRP A 368 -15.81 -16.76 -22.99
CA TRP A 368 -16.47 -18.08 -23.09
C TRP A 368 -16.70 -18.75 -21.73
N GLY A 369 -17.64 -19.69 -21.66
CA GLY A 369 -17.90 -20.46 -20.44
C GLY A 369 -18.45 -19.63 -19.27
N ASN A 370 -18.74 -18.35 -19.46
CA ASN A 370 -19.40 -17.52 -18.46
C ASN A 370 -20.91 -17.82 -18.47
N VAL A 371 -21.65 -17.43 -17.42
CA VAL A 371 -23.12 -17.52 -17.46
C VAL A 371 -23.70 -16.62 -18.56
N THR A 372 -23.13 -15.43 -18.72
CA THR A 372 -23.36 -14.57 -19.88
C THR A 372 -22.03 -13.96 -20.30
N ASP A 373 -21.53 -14.27 -21.49
CA ASP A 373 -20.19 -13.79 -21.86
C ASP A 373 -20.17 -12.28 -22.07
N LEU A 374 -21.13 -11.74 -22.84
CA LEU A 374 -21.28 -10.30 -23.04
C LEU A 374 -22.68 -9.84 -22.61
N TYR A 375 -22.73 -8.88 -21.68
CA TYR A 375 -23.96 -8.32 -21.13
C TYR A 375 -24.05 -6.81 -21.38
N HIS A 376 -25.20 -6.37 -21.85
CA HIS A 376 -25.53 -4.97 -22.08
C HIS A 376 -26.92 -4.68 -21.53
N TYR A 377 -26.98 -3.85 -20.49
CA TYR A 377 -28.24 -3.41 -19.89
C TYR A 377 -29.06 -2.52 -20.84
N GLU A 378 -30.40 -2.64 -20.83
CA GLU A 378 -31.30 -2.06 -21.85
C GLU A 378 -31.13 -0.55 -22.09
N TYR A 379 -30.73 0.22 -21.07
CA TYR A 379 -30.52 1.68 -21.18
C TYR A 379 -29.04 2.11 -21.26
N ALA A 380 -28.09 1.18 -21.19
CA ALA A 380 -26.66 1.45 -21.32
C ALA A 380 -26.22 1.57 -22.78
N LEU A 381 -26.91 2.40 -23.56
CA LEU A 381 -26.72 2.56 -25.00
C LEU A 381 -25.53 3.47 -25.36
N GLY A 382 -25.12 3.40 -26.63
CA GLY A 382 -24.05 4.20 -27.21
C GLY A 382 -22.66 3.59 -27.01
N ASN A 383 -22.57 2.30 -26.69
CA ASN A 383 -21.30 1.58 -26.61
C ASN A 383 -20.98 0.93 -27.96
N THR A 384 -19.69 0.85 -28.28
CA THR A 384 -19.20 0.23 -29.52
C THR A 384 -18.66 -1.15 -29.22
N TRP A 385 -19.23 -2.18 -29.86
CA TRP A 385 -18.84 -3.57 -29.71
C TRP A 385 -18.28 -4.10 -31.02
N GLU A 386 -16.99 -4.42 -31.07
CA GLU A 386 -16.31 -4.80 -32.31
C GLU A 386 -15.38 -6.00 -32.13
N ARG A 387 -15.46 -6.98 -33.03
CA ARG A 387 -14.49 -8.10 -33.08
C ARG A 387 -14.33 -8.88 -31.76
N ASN A 388 -15.33 -8.85 -30.88
CA ASN A 388 -15.37 -9.72 -29.70
C ASN A 388 -15.85 -11.12 -30.10
N THR A 389 -15.31 -12.14 -29.45
CA THR A 389 -15.80 -13.51 -29.54
C THR A 389 -16.53 -13.90 -28.25
N CYS A 390 -17.64 -14.63 -28.41
CA CYS A 390 -18.51 -15.06 -27.31
C CYS A 390 -19.24 -16.36 -27.64
N GLU A 391 -19.72 -17.08 -26.63
CA GLU A 391 -20.69 -18.17 -26.77
C GLU A 391 -22.12 -17.67 -26.52
N THR A 392 -22.27 -16.70 -25.60
CA THR A 392 -23.55 -16.16 -25.14
C THR A 392 -23.53 -14.63 -25.08
N LYS A 393 -24.68 -14.01 -25.33
CA LYS A 393 -24.87 -12.57 -25.18
C LYS A 393 -26.26 -12.23 -24.67
N ASP A 394 -26.37 -11.08 -24.02
CA ASP A 394 -27.64 -10.45 -23.69
C ASP A 394 -27.53 -8.93 -23.85
N GLY A 395 -28.34 -8.35 -24.73
CA GLY A 395 -28.40 -6.91 -24.98
C GLY A 395 -28.35 -6.52 -26.46
N VAL A 396 -28.96 -5.37 -26.76
CA VAL A 396 -29.33 -4.99 -28.13
C VAL A 396 -28.20 -4.45 -29.00
N GLU A 397 -27.15 -3.88 -28.40
CA GLU A 397 -25.99 -3.34 -29.14
C GLU A 397 -24.92 -4.39 -29.44
N ILE A 398 -25.00 -5.56 -28.80
CA ILE A 398 -23.99 -6.62 -28.94
C ILE A 398 -24.22 -7.37 -30.27
N PRO A 399 -23.22 -7.41 -31.18
CA PRO A 399 -23.29 -8.18 -32.42
C PRO A 399 -23.56 -9.66 -32.16
N GLU A 400 -23.91 -10.43 -33.19
CA GLU A 400 -24.00 -11.88 -33.04
C GLU A 400 -22.66 -12.48 -32.63
N CYS A 401 -22.72 -13.42 -31.69
CA CYS A 401 -21.53 -14.07 -31.17
C CYS A 401 -20.84 -14.92 -32.24
N THR A 402 -19.54 -14.71 -32.38
CA THR A 402 -18.63 -15.66 -33.03
C THR A 402 -17.86 -16.38 -31.94
N LEU A 403 -17.79 -17.72 -32.00
CA LEU A 403 -17.07 -18.50 -30.98
C LEU A 403 -15.58 -18.09 -30.91
N PRO A 404 -14.99 -18.07 -29.71
CA PRO A 404 -13.57 -17.74 -29.49
C PRO A 404 -12.58 -18.67 -30.17
#